data_AF-D8LYI7-F1
#
_entry.id   AF-D8LYI7-F1
#
_cell.length_a   1.000
_cell.length_b   1.000
_cell.length_c   1.000
_cell.angle_alpha   90.00
_cell.angle_beta   90.00
_cell.angle_gamma   90.00
#
_symmetry.space_group_name_H-M   'P 1'
#
loop_
_entity.id
_entity.type
_entity.pdbx_description
1 polymer ?
#
loop_
_entity_poly.entity_id
_entity_poly.type
_entity_poly.pdbx_seq_one_letter_code
_entity_poly.pdbx_strand_id
1 'polypeptide(L)'
;MGRDASESRPDICHQCLLTLQDSVLNKAGMLRIFIHTSQNVLIEVNPKLRVPRTFKRFGSMIVQLLDKRKIRSHSGEDWLMKVIKNPITDHLPTGAHIFGTSVTGTLVDPLDFVEVLNENTDANKNVDSFVFVFGAFAHGHLNLDYIETMLSFSQYPLSGSVACGKLMNAFEEVWKLH
;
A
#
# COMPACT_ATOMS: atom_id res chain seq x y z
N MET A 1 -2.90 -21.75 18.77
CA MET A 1 -1.71 -20.93 18.52
C MET A 1 -0.69 -21.84 17.85
N GLY A 2 -0.54 -21.76 16.52
CA GLY A 2 0.29 -22.68 15.74
C GLY A 2 0.83 -22.04 14.47
N ARG A 3 0.98 -20.71 14.47
CA ARG A 3 1.68 -19.98 13.42
C ARG A 3 3.14 -19.86 13.82
N ASP A 4 4.04 -20.05 12.86
CA ASP A 4 5.46 -19.87 13.07
C ASP A 4 5.72 -18.40 13.45
N ALA A 5 6.47 -18.18 14.54
CA ALA A 5 6.85 -16.84 14.98
C ALA A 5 7.65 -16.10 13.89
N SER A 6 8.33 -16.84 12.99
CA SER A 6 9.06 -16.29 11.85
C SER A 6 8.18 -15.57 10.82
N GLU A 7 6.88 -15.93 10.74
CA GLU A 7 5.90 -15.31 9.84
C GLU A 7 5.34 -14.00 10.39
N SER A 8 5.48 -13.76 11.69
CA SER A 8 5.00 -12.54 12.35
C SER A 8 6.01 -11.40 12.16
N ARG A 9 5.99 -10.78 10.96
CA ARG A 9 6.88 -9.69 10.56
C ARG A 9 6.15 -8.35 10.30
N PRO A 10 5.48 -7.78 11.30
CA PRO A 10 4.80 -6.48 11.17
C PRO A 10 5.77 -5.30 10.92
N ASP A 11 7.08 -5.49 11.14
CA ASP A 11 8.12 -4.53 10.80
C ASP A 11 8.22 -4.27 9.29
N ILE A 12 7.90 -5.27 8.45
CA ILE A 12 7.85 -5.11 6.99
C ILE A 12 6.74 -4.13 6.61
N CYS A 13 5.54 -4.33 7.14
CA CYS A 13 4.41 -3.42 6.95
C CYS A 13 4.74 -2.01 7.49
N HIS A 14 5.40 -1.93 8.65
CA HIS A 14 5.82 -0.65 9.23
C HIS A 14 6.75 0.13 8.29
N GLN A 15 7.78 -0.52 7.73
CA GLN A 15 8.70 0.10 6.79
C GLN A 15 8.01 0.55 5.50
N CYS A 16 7.14 -0.29 4.93
CA CYS A 16 6.36 0.09 3.74
C CYS A 16 5.49 1.31 4.02
N LEU A 17 4.81 1.33 5.18
CA LEU A 17 3.95 2.44 5.56
C LEU A 17 4.72 3.74 5.78
N LEU A 18 5.94 3.67 6.34
CA LEU A 18 6.84 4.83 6.45
C LEU A 18 7.19 5.37 5.07
N THR A 19 7.59 4.51 4.12
CA THR A 19 7.91 4.92 2.75
C THR A 19 6.71 5.55 2.05
N LEU A 20 5.53 4.91 2.13
CA LEU A 20 4.33 5.38 1.45
C LEU A 20 3.80 6.70 2.03
N GLN A 21 3.81 6.87 3.37
CA GLN A 21 3.29 8.10 3.99
C GLN A 21 4.23 9.28 3.84
N ASP A 22 5.54 9.05 3.69
CA ASP A 22 6.53 10.11 3.51
C ASP A 22 6.66 10.60 2.05
N SER A 23 6.12 9.85 1.10
CA SER A 23 6.20 10.18 -0.33
C SER A 23 5.58 11.55 -0.64
N VAL A 24 6.10 12.22 -1.67
CA VAL A 24 5.51 13.47 -2.18
C VAL A 24 4.11 13.17 -2.71
N LEU A 25 3.91 11.99 -3.31
CA LEU A 25 2.61 11.55 -3.79
C LEU A 25 1.53 11.55 -2.70
N ASN A 26 1.86 11.06 -1.49
CA ASN A 26 0.94 11.10 -0.36
C ASN A 26 0.69 12.53 0.14
N LYS A 27 1.74 13.36 0.19
CA LYS A 27 1.63 14.78 0.60
C LYS A 27 0.80 15.61 -0.38
N ALA A 28 0.80 15.24 -1.66
CA ALA A 28 -0.04 15.82 -2.70
C ALA A 28 -1.51 15.34 -2.63
N GLY A 29 -1.84 14.41 -1.74
CA GLY A 29 -3.21 13.88 -1.60
C GLY A 29 -3.60 12.86 -2.66
N MET A 30 -2.63 12.32 -3.41
CA MET A 30 -2.86 11.40 -4.53
C MET A 30 -2.57 9.93 -4.20
N LEU A 31 -2.42 9.62 -2.91
CA LEU A 31 -2.22 8.25 -2.43
C LEU A 31 -3.29 7.88 -1.41
N ARG A 32 -3.89 6.70 -1.59
CA ARG A 32 -4.76 6.07 -0.61
C ARG A 32 -4.16 4.71 -0.23
N ILE A 33 -4.05 4.46 1.08
CA ILE A 33 -3.35 3.28 1.61
C ILE A 33 -4.33 2.40 2.39
N PHE A 34 -4.30 1.11 2.06
CA PHE A 34 -4.99 0.06 2.80
C PHE A 34 -4.00 -1.00 3.29
N ILE A 35 -4.30 -1.59 4.43
CA ILE A 35 -3.54 -2.73 4.98
C ILE A 35 -4.53 -3.88 5.16
N HIS A 36 -4.25 -5.00 4.50
CA HIS A 36 -5.01 -6.25 4.67
C HIS A 36 -4.14 -7.27 5.39
N THR A 37 -4.58 -7.72 6.57
CA THR A 37 -3.80 -8.62 7.41
C THR A 37 -4.07 -10.08 7.11
N SER A 38 -3.15 -10.96 7.49
CA SER A 38 -3.32 -12.44 7.43
C SER A 38 -4.43 -12.99 8.33
N GLN A 39 -5.08 -12.14 9.13
CA GLN A 39 -6.28 -12.46 9.92
C GLN A 39 -7.56 -11.85 9.30
N ASN A 40 -7.49 -11.48 8.02
CA ASN A 40 -8.60 -10.89 7.26
C ASN A 40 -9.14 -9.59 7.88
N VAL A 41 -8.27 -8.80 8.53
CA VAL A 41 -8.63 -7.45 9.01
C VAL A 41 -8.22 -6.46 7.94
N LEU A 42 -9.18 -5.66 7.46
CA LEU A 42 -8.92 -4.59 6.52
C LEU A 42 -8.86 -3.25 7.24
N ILE A 43 -7.79 -2.51 7.00
CA ILE A 43 -7.50 -1.24 7.67
C ILE A 43 -7.33 -0.17 6.60
N GLU A 44 -8.07 0.92 6.73
CA GLU A 44 -7.85 2.13 5.95
C GLU A 44 -6.95 3.08 6.74
N VAL A 45 -5.94 3.64 6.06
CA VAL A 45 -4.98 4.58 6.63
C VAL A 45 -5.25 5.97 6.09
N ASN A 46 -5.40 6.96 6.99
CA ASN A 46 -5.57 8.34 6.58
C ASN A 46 -4.24 8.91 6.05
N PRO A 47 -4.20 9.66 4.94
CA PRO A 47 -3.01 10.36 4.46
C PRO A 47 -2.38 11.32 5.48
N LYS A 48 -3.15 11.81 6.45
CA LYS A 48 -2.66 12.66 7.55
C LYS A 48 -1.94 11.89 8.66
N LEU A 49 -1.93 10.56 8.64
CA LEU A 49 -1.29 9.75 9.68
C LEU A 49 0.22 9.98 9.67
N ARG A 50 0.74 10.54 10.77
CA ARG A 50 2.19 10.49 11.07
C ARG A 50 2.56 9.14 11.66
N VAL A 51 3.07 8.25 10.83
CA VAL A 51 3.48 6.90 11.26
C VAL A 51 4.58 7.00 12.32
N PRO A 52 4.43 6.34 13.49
CA PRO A 52 5.50 6.32 14.49
C PRO A 52 6.80 5.77 13.91
N ARG A 53 7.92 6.49 14.06
CA ARG A 53 9.21 6.08 13.48
C ARG A 53 9.83 4.86 14.17
N THR A 54 9.52 4.63 15.43
CA THR A 54 10.02 3.46 16.17
C THR A 54 9.02 2.32 16.12
N PHE A 55 9.51 1.11 15.83
CA PHE A 55 8.67 -0.08 15.73
C PHE A 55 7.86 -0.35 17.02
N LYS A 56 8.46 -0.11 18.20
CA LYS A 56 7.75 -0.24 19.50
C LYS A 56 6.48 0.63 19.57
N ARG A 57 6.57 1.91 19.16
CA ARG A 57 5.40 2.81 19.16
C ARG A 57 4.39 2.43 18.09
N PHE A 58 4.85 2.01 16.92
CA PHE A 58 3.98 1.48 15.87
C PHE A 58 3.19 0.27 16.37
N GLY A 59 3.85 -0.70 17.00
CA GLY A 59 3.20 -1.87 17.60
C GLY A 59 2.12 -1.48 18.61
N SER A 60 2.38 -0.54 19.52
CA SER A 60 1.37 -0.04 20.46
C SER A 60 0.17 0.60 19.76
N MET A 61 0.40 1.36 18.68
CA MET A 61 -0.67 1.96 17.88
C MET A 61 -1.53 0.89 17.17
N ILE A 62 -0.91 -0.16 16.63
CA ILE A 62 -1.63 -1.27 15.99
C ILE A 62 -2.46 -2.06 17.02
N VAL A 63 -1.92 -2.34 18.20
CA VAL A 63 -2.68 -2.98 19.30
C VAL A 63 -3.91 -2.14 19.66
N GLN A 64 -3.73 -0.83 19.83
CA GLN A 64 -4.84 0.08 20.12
C GLN A 64 -5.87 0.12 18.98
N LEU A 65 -5.43 0.07 17.72
CA LEU A 65 -6.31 0.04 16.56
C LEU A 65 -7.15 -1.24 16.52
N LEU A 66 -6.56 -2.39 16.81
CA LEU A 66 -7.27 -3.67 16.81
C LEU A 66 -8.28 -3.76 17.96
N ASP A 67 -7.96 -3.19 19.12
CA ASP A 67 -8.85 -3.09 20.27
C ASP A 67 -10.03 -2.14 20.01
N LYS A 68 -9.73 -0.88 19.64
CA LYS A 68 -10.74 0.18 19.50
C LYS A 68 -11.38 0.28 18.12
N ARG A 69 -10.89 -0.50 17.14
CA ARG A 69 -11.26 -0.46 15.70
C ARG A 69 -11.01 0.88 14.99
N LYS A 70 -10.59 1.93 15.70
CA LYS A 70 -10.34 3.26 15.16
C LYS A 70 -9.33 4.02 16.02
N ILE A 71 -8.41 4.73 15.36
CA ILE A 71 -7.49 5.70 15.97
C ILE A 71 -7.92 7.10 15.51
N ARG A 72 -7.94 8.05 16.45
CA ARG A 72 -8.24 9.46 16.20
C ARG A 72 -7.00 10.33 16.46
N SER A 73 -6.99 11.54 15.91
CA SER A 73 -6.01 12.56 16.25
C SER A 73 -6.07 12.91 17.74
N HIS A 74 -5.02 13.56 18.26
CA HIS A 74 -5.03 14.08 19.63
C HIS A 74 -6.17 15.08 19.89
N SER A 75 -6.57 15.85 18.87
CA SER A 75 -7.74 16.75 18.95
C SER A 75 -9.08 16.00 18.93
N GLY A 76 -9.10 14.73 18.48
CA GLY A 76 -10.30 13.88 18.42
C GLY A 76 -11.16 14.08 17.17
N GLU A 77 -10.94 15.12 16.39
CA GLU A 77 -11.75 15.49 15.22
C GLU A 77 -11.55 14.50 14.06
N ASP A 78 -10.29 14.25 13.70
CA ASP A 78 -9.93 13.43 12.55
C ASP A 78 -9.66 11.97 12.96
N TRP A 79 -10.01 11.04 12.08
CA TRP A 79 -9.57 9.65 12.18
C TRP A 79 -8.24 9.47 11.47
N LEU A 80 -7.34 8.66 12.04
CA LEU A 80 -6.01 8.41 11.47
C LEU A 80 -5.87 7.00 10.88
N MET A 81 -6.50 6.01 11.53
CA MET A 81 -6.61 4.64 11.03
C MET A 81 -7.95 4.07 11.46
N LYS A 82 -8.58 3.25 10.62
CA LYS A 82 -9.84 2.57 10.98
C LYS A 82 -9.88 1.18 10.36
N VAL A 83 -10.44 0.24 11.12
CA VAL A 83 -10.84 -1.06 10.57
C VAL A 83 -12.10 -0.86 9.75
N ILE A 84 -12.10 -1.37 8.53
CA ILE A 84 -13.23 -1.32 7.59
C ILE A 84 -13.68 -2.75 7.25
N LYS A 85 -14.86 -2.86 6.62
CA LYS A 85 -15.41 -4.17 6.23
C LYS A 85 -14.72 -4.69 4.98
N ASN A 86 -14.51 -6.00 4.91
CA ASN A 86 -14.15 -6.69 3.67
C ASN A 86 -15.36 -6.81 2.72
N PRO A 87 -15.14 -7.08 1.42
CA PRO A 87 -13.84 -7.20 0.73
C PRO A 87 -13.17 -5.84 0.43
N ILE A 88 -11.87 -5.85 0.11
CA ILE A 88 -11.15 -4.63 -0.31
C ILE A 88 -11.72 -4.05 -1.61
N THR A 89 -12.19 -4.90 -2.52
CA THR A 89 -12.77 -4.51 -3.81
C THR A 89 -13.92 -3.51 -3.69
N ASP A 90 -14.68 -3.54 -2.60
CA ASP A 90 -15.78 -2.59 -2.33
C ASP A 90 -15.29 -1.15 -2.06
N HIS A 91 -14.01 -0.98 -1.75
CA HIS A 91 -13.41 0.32 -1.40
C HIS A 91 -12.48 0.86 -2.48
N LEU A 92 -12.21 0.07 -3.53
CA LEU A 92 -11.37 0.47 -4.66
C LEU A 92 -12.19 1.31 -5.66
N PRO A 93 -11.55 2.23 -6.40
CA PRO A 93 -12.24 2.98 -7.44
C PRO A 93 -12.79 2.05 -8.53
N THR A 94 -13.98 2.35 -9.02
CA THR A 94 -14.62 1.56 -10.07
C THR A 94 -13.81 1.64 -11.37
N GLY A 95 -13.51 0.48 -11.97
CA GLY A 95 -12.74 0.41 -13.21
C GLY A 95 -11.23 0.59 -13.05
N ALA A 96 -10.72 0.71 -11.82
CA ALA A 96 -9.29 0.79 -11.58
C ALA A 96 -8.58 -0.52 -11.94
N HIS A 97 -7.46 -0.41 -12.66
CA HIS A 97 -6.59 -1.56 -12.91
C HIS A 97 -5.87 -1.98 -11.63
N ILE A 98 -5.89 -3.28 -11.35
CA ILE A 98 -5.29 -3.85 -10.14
C ILE A 98 -4.05 -4.68 -10.46
N PHE A 99 -2.89 -4.18 -10.05
CA PHE A 99 -1.60 -4.82 -10.21
C PHE A 99 -1.12 -5.43 -8.90
N GLY A 100 -0.57 -6.64 -8.95
CA GLY A 100 0.19 -7.24 -7.86
C GLY A 100 1.69 -7.10 -8.10
N THR A 101 2.49 -7.18 -7.04
CA THR A 101 3.95 -7.17 -7.17
C THR A 101 4.57 -8.52 -6.77
N SER A 102 5.46 -9.05 -7.60
CA SER A 102 6.29 -10.23 -7.29
C SER A 102 7.60 -10.15 -8.06
N VAL A 103 8.70 -10.65 -7.48
CA VAL A 103 9.98 -10.80 -8.19
C VAL A 103 9.85 -11.69 -9.44
N THR A 104 8.91 -12.63 -9.42
CA THR A 104 8.60 -13.54 -10.54
C THR A 104 7.53 -13.00 -11.49
N GLY A 105 7.06 -11.77 -11.29
CA GLY A 105 6.11 -11.11 -12.19
C GLY A 105 6.78 -10.63 -13.48
N THR A 106 5.99 -10.01 -14.35
CA THR A 106 6.48 -9.36 -15.57
C THR A 106 7.44 -8.23 -15.19
N LEU A 107 8.71 -8.34 -15.60
CA LEU A 107 9.70 -7.31 -15.35
C LEU A 107 9.36 -6.05 -16.14
N VAL A 108 9.22 -4.93 -15.43
CA VAL A 108 8.94 -3.61 -16.00
C VAL A 108 9.88 -2.58 -15.40
N ASP A 109 10.24 -1.56 -16.19
CA ASP A 109 10.76 -0.32 -15.63
C ASP A 109 9.58 0.48 -15.04
N PRO A 110 9.64 0.88 -13.75
CA PRO A 110 8.53 1.61 -13.14
C PRO A 110 8.19 2.94 -13.82
N LEU A 111 9.18 3.66 -14.38
CA LEU A 111 8.96 4.94 -15.02
C LEU A 111 8.21 4.73 -16.34
N ASP A 112 8.76 3.90 -17.23
CA ASP A 112 8.13 3.56 -18.51
C ASP A 112 6.71 3.00 -18.31
N PHE A 113 6.54 2.16 -17.28
CA PHE A 113 5.23 1.59 -16.98
C PHE A 113 4.21 2.66 -16.57
N VAL A 114 4.59 3.60 -15.70
CA VAL A 114 3.70 4.68 -15.27
C VAL A 114 3.42 5.66 -16.41
N GLU A 115 4.38 5.93 -17.30
CA GLU A 115 4.15 6.72 -18.52
C GLU A 115 3.08 6.07 -19.39
N VAL A 116 3.18 4.76 -19.66
CA VAL A 116 2.16 4.02 -20.42
C VAL A 116 0.79 4.07 -19.72
N LEU A 117 0.75 3.94 -18.39
CA LEU A 117 -0.51 4.09 -17.65
C LEU A 117 -1.11 5.49 -17.82
N ASN A 118 -0.29 6.53 -17.77
CA ASN A 118 -0.69 7.94 -17.90
C ASN A 118 -1.07 8.34 -19.34
N GLU A 119 -0.55 7.66 -20.36
CA GLU A 119 -0.98 7.86 -21.75
C GLU A 119 -2.34 7.21 -22.02
N ASN A 120 -2.65 6.12 -21.32
CA ASN A 120 -3.88 5.36 -21.48
C ASN A 120 -5.03 5.85 -20.58
N THR A 121 -4.80 6.84 -19.71
CA THR A 121 -5.89 7.51 -18.98
C THR A 121 -6.77 8.31 -19.94
N ASP A 122 -8.00 7.83 -20.14
CA ASP A 122 -9.02 8.52 -20.92
C ASP A 122 -9.90 9.34 -19.98
N ALA A 123 -9.81 10.67 -20.08
CA ALA A 123 -10.59 11.61 -19.28
C ALA A 123 -12.12 11.39 -19.37
N ASN A 124 -12.60 10.67 -20.40
CA ASN A 124 -14.02 10.35 -20.56
C ASN A 124 -14.43 9.01 -19.91
N LYS A 125 -13.48 8.16 -19.47
CA LYS A 125 -13.76 6.80 -18.96
C LYS A 125 -13.57 6.63 -17.44
N ASN A 126 -13.18 7.66 -16.70
CA ASN A 126 -12.97 7.60 -15.24
C ASN A 126 -11.95 6.51 -14.80
N VAL A 127 -11.01 6.11 -15.66
CA VAL A 127 -9.95 5.14 -15.29
C VAL A 127 -8.67 5.90 -14.92
N ASP A 128 -8.77 6.81 -13.96
CA ASP A 128 -7.63 7.64 -13.50
C ASP A 128 -7.00 7.08 -12.20
N SER A 129 -7.32 5.84 -11.85
CA SER A 129 -6.90 5.24 -10.59
C SER A 129 -6.30 3.87 -10.83
N PHE A 130 -5.13 3.67 -10.23
CA PHE A 130 -4.37 2.44 -10.31
C PHE A 130 -4.20 1.86 -8.91
N VAL A 131 -4.38 0.55 -8.77
CA VAL A 131 -4.24 -0.15 -7.49
C VAL A 131 -3.01 -1.05 -7.57
N PHE A 132 -2.11 -0.89 -6.61
CA PHE A 132 -0.90 -1.71 -6.50
C PHE A 132 -0.90 -2.47 -5.18
N VAL A 133 -0.80 -3.80 -5.27
CA VAL A 133 -0.79 -4.70 -4.12
C VAL A 133 0.64 -5.15 -3.85
N PHE A 134 1.14 -4.79 -2.66
CA PHE A 134 2.47 -5.17 -2.18
C PHE A 134 2.37 -6.25 -1.11
N GLY A 135 3.22 -7.28 -1.23
CA GLY A 135 3.35 -8.32 -0.20
C GLY A 135 4.09 -7.79 1.03
N ALA A 136 3.38 -7.64 2.16
CA ALA A 136 3.94 -7.20 3.44
C ALA A 136 4.19 -8.38 4.41
N PHE A 137 4.78 -9.47 3.91
CA PHE A 137 5.07 -10.69 4.66
C PHE A 137 6.52 -11.15 4.43
N ALA A 138 7.05 -12.00 5.32
CA ALA A 138 8.45 -12.43 5.29
C ALA A 138 8.77 -13.31 4.07
N HIS A 139 7.88 -14.28 3.80
CA HIS A 139 7.98 -15.26 2.73
C HIS A 139 6.57 -15.56 2.22
N GLY A 140 6.46 -15.92 0.94
CA GLY A 140 5.20 -16.26 0.30
C GLY A 140 5.00 -15.54 -1.03
N HIS A 141 3.83 -15.72 -1.61
CA HIS A 141 3.42 -15.07 -2.84
C HIS A 141 2.02 -14.47 -2.66
N LEU A 142 1.77 -13.35 -3.33
CA LEU A 142 0.42 -12.82 -3.43
C LEU A 142 -0.44 -13.81 -4.23
N ASN A 143 -1.55 -14.23 -3.64
CA ASN A 143 -2.54 -15.08 -4.29
C ASN A 143 -3.91 -14.46 -4.03
N LEU A 144 -4.26 -13.48 -4.85
CA LEU A 144 -5.49 -12.69 -4.74
C LEU A 144 -6.18 -12.71 -6.09
N ASP A 145 -7.46 -13.06 -6.08
CA ASP A 145 -8.30 -13.28 -7.26
C ASP A 145 -8.60 -11.99 -8.05
N TYR A 146 -8.54 -10.84 -7.37
CA TYR A 146 -8.78 -9.54 -7.97
C TYR A 146 -7.53 -8.89 -8.61
N ILE A 147 -6.37 -9.56 -8.62
CA ILE A 147 -5.17 -9.05 -9.31
C ILE A 147 -5.23 -9.41 -10.80
N GLU A 148 -5.10 -8.42 -11.68
CA GLU A 148 -5.08 -8.62 -13.12
C GLU A 148 -3.71 -9.04 -13.64
N THR A 149 -2.64 -8.44 -13.12
CA THR A 149 -1.27 -8.69 -13.59
C THR A 149 -0.28 -8.59 -12.43
N MET A 150 0.69 -9.49 -12.41
CA MET A 150 1.82 -9.47 -11.48
C MET A 150 3.02 -8.78 -12.12
N LEU A 151 3.51 -7.71 -11.51
CA LEU A 151 4.63 -6.90 -11.96
C LEU A 151 5.89 -7.17 -11.12
N SER A 152 7.06 -7.07 -11.74
CA SER A 152 8.36 -7.06 -11.07
C SER A 152 9.10 -5.77 -11.40
N PHE A 153 9.61 -5.07 -10.38
CA PHE A 153 10.35 -3.81 -10.53
C PHE A 153 11.88 -3.99 -10.50
N SER A 154 12.35 -5.24 -10.45
CA SER A 154 13.77 -5.58 -10.48
C SER A 154 13.95 -7.06 -10.82
N GLN A 155 15.07 -7.38 -11.47
CA GLN A 155 15.54 -8.76 -11.64
C GLN A 155 15.93 -9.42 -10.30
N TYR A 156 16.11 -8.63 -9.25
CA TYR A 156 16.46 -9.09 -7.92
C TYR A 156 15.27 -8.98 -6.96
N PRO A 157 15.16 -9.87 -5.95
CA PRO A 157 14.19 -9.70 -4.88
C PRO A 157 14.38 -8.37 -4.15
N LEU A 158 13.29 -7.61 -4.00
CA LEU A 158 13.28 -6.34 -3.27
C LEU A 158 12.53 -6.48 -1.94
N SER A 159 12.89 -5.66 -0.96
CA SER A 159 12.00 -5.46 0.19
C SER A 159 10.75 -4.70 -0.26
N GLY A 160 9.63 -4.91 0.44
CA GLY A 160 8.38 -4.20 0.13
C GLY A 160 8.55 -2.68 0.16
N SER A 161 9.31 -2.14 1.11
CA SER A 161 9.60 -0.70 1.21
C SER A 161 10.36 -0.17 -0.02
N VAL A 162 11.36 -0.89 -0.53
CA VAL A 162 12.10 -0.49 -1.73
C VAL A 162 11.22 -0.57 -2.98
N ALA A 163 10.40 -1.61 -3.10
CA ALA A 163 9.44 -1.73 -4.19
C ALA A 163 8.40 -0.59 -4.17
N CYS A 164 7.86 -0.25 -3.00
CA CYS A 164 6.98 0.91 -2.84
C CYS A 164 7.69 2.20 -3.26
N GLY A 165 8.92 2.43 -2.78
CA GLY A 165 9.68 3.64 -3.09
C GLY A 165 9.96 3.81 -4.59
N LYS A 166 10.35 2.73 -5.28
CA LYS A 166 10.53 2.73 -6.74
C LYS A 166 9.27 3.19 -7.48
N LEU A 167 8.12 2.65 -7.09
CA LEU A 167 6.85 3.00 -7.72
C LEU A 167 6.44 4.45 -7.40
N MET A 168 6.57 4.88 -6.14
CA MET A 168 6.25 6.27 -5.74
C MET A 168 7.09 7.27 -6.54
N ASN A 169 8.41 7.05 -6.65
CA ASN A 169 9.29 7.93 -7.41
C ASN A 169 8.89 8.00 -8.90
N ALA A 170 8.45 6.89 -9.49
CA ALA A 170 7.99 6.88 -10.88
C ALA A 170 6.73 7.74 -11.07
N PHE A 171 5.72 7.57 -10.20
CA PHE A 171 4.54 8.44 -10.20
C PHE A 171 4.88 9.91 -9.99
N GLU A 172 5.77 10.20 -9.04
CA GLU A 172 6.22 11.57 -8.76
C GLU A 172 6.90 12.21 -9.98
N GLU A 173 7.73 11.47 -10.71
CA GLU A 173 8.41 11.97 -11.91
C GLU A 173 7.45 12.17 -13.09
N VAL A 174 6.55 11.22 -13.35
CA VAL A 174 5.59 11.32 -14.48
C VAL A 174 4.56 12.42 -14.21
N TRP A 175 4.07 12.53 -12.97
CA TRP A 175 3.08 13.55 -12.58
C TRP A 175 3.71 14.88 -12.17
N LYS A 176 5.03 15.04 -12.30
CA LYS A 176 5.78 16.28 -12.03
C LYS A 176 5.54 16.85 -10.63
N LEU A 177 5.65 15.99 -9.63
CA LEU A 177 5.55 16.31 -8.22
C LEU A 177 6.96 16.41 -7.61
N HIS A 178 7.36 17.61 -7.19
CA HIS A 178 8.68 17.90 -6.63
C HIS A 178 8.58 18.73 -5.34
#